data_AF-A0A2S6TAW4-F1
#
_entry.id   AF-A0A2S6TAW4-F1
#
_cell.length_a   1.000
_cell.length_b   1.000
_cell.length_c   1.000
_cell.angle_alpha   90.00
_cell.angle_beta   90.00
_cell.angle_gamma   90.00
#
_symmetry.space_group_name_H-M   'P 1'
#
loop_
_entity.id
_entity.type
_entity.pdbx_description
1 polymer ?
#
loop_
_entity_poly.entity_id
_entity_poly.type
_entity_poly.pdbx_seq_one_letter_code
_entity_poly.pdbx_strand_id
1 'polypeptide(L)'
;MVGSEIVSSLQTISSRVTNPVEGIVISVTQFNTGNALNVLPDEAVLRGTARLFSKDASTTLENMIRRIVENIAQAHGATTELRYEHLYPVLINSQKESELARKVAEEIVGTPEIDPEYLPSMASEDFSFMLNERPGCFMRLGSGFTDRETFPLHNSRYEFNDDVLPIGASYRARLVETLLKP
;
A
#
# COMPACT_ATOMS: atom_id res chain seq x y z
N MET A 1 -6.63 26.79 -9.37
CA MET A 1 -5.18 27.11 -9.35
C MET A 1 -4.51 26.55 -8.11
N VAL A 2 -4.85 27.03 -6.89
CA VAL A 2 -4.24 26.59 -5.62
C VAL A 2 -4.20 25.06 -5.46
N GLY A 3 -5.34 24.38 -5.63
CA GLY A 3 -5.39 22.91 -5.54
C GLY A 3 -4.47 22.21 -6.54
N SER A 4 -4.35 22.72 -7.78
CA SER A 4 -3.46 22.14 -8.81
C SER A 4 -1.99 22.28 -8.43
N GLU A 5 -1.60 23.42 -7.86
CA GLU A 5 -0.23 23.66 -7.39
C GLU A 5 0.10 22.77 -6.19
N ILE A 6 -0.85 22.58 -5.27
CA ILE A 6 -0.71 21.63 -4.16
C ILE A 6 -0.46 20.22 -4.71
N VAL A 7 -1.29 19.72 -5.62
CA VAL A 7 -1.14 18.37 -6.20
C VAL A 7 0.24 18.19 -6.82
N SER A 8 0.70 19.17 -7.60
CA SER A 8 2.03 19.13 -8.23
C SER A 8 3.15 19.16 -7.19
N SER A 9 3.03 20.01 -6.18
CA SER A 9 4.07 20.21 -5.17
C SER A 9 4.18 19.02 -4.22
N LEU A 10 3.09 18.31 -3.94
CA LEU A 10 3.14 17.07 -3.14
C LEU A 10 4.07 16.02 -3.77
N GLN A 11 4.22 16.00 -5.10
CA GLN A 11 5.12 15.07 -5.79
C GLN A 11 6.60 15.35 -5.51
N THR A 12 6.95 16.52 -4.98
CA THR A 12 8.32 16.84 -4.57
C THR A 12 8.77 16.03 -3.36
N ILE A 13 7.83 15.55 -2.53
CA ILE A 13 8.17 14.77 -1.34
C ILE A 13 8.90 13.49 -1.75
N SER A 14 8.29 12.67 -2.60
CA SER A 14 8.86 11.40 -3.07
C SER A 14 10.07 11.60 -3.99
N SER A 15 10.11 12.70 -4.75
CA SER A 15 11.16 12.91 -5.76
C SER A 15 12.39 13.68 -5.26
N ARG A 16 12.29 14.46 -4.17
CA ARG A 16 13.36 15.40 -3.75
C ARG A 16 13.62 15.49 -2.26
N VAL A 17 12.70 15.06 -1.41
CA VAL A 17 12.82 15.28 0.05
C VAL A 17 13.21 14.00 0.78
N THR A 18 12.66 12.87 0.36
CA THR A 18 12.82 11.61 1.08
C THR A 18 13.99 10.80 0.54
N ASN A 19 14.52 9.88 1.37
CA ASN A 19 15.54 8.94 0.94
C ASN A 19 14.99 8.13 -0.24
N PRO A 20 15.65 8.11 -1.42
CA PRO A 20 15.15 7.39 -2.58
C PRO A 20 15.03 5.87 -2.37
N VAL A 21 15.72 5.32 -1.36
CA VAL A 21 15.62 3.91 -0.95
C VAL A 21 14.40 3.67 -0.05
N GLU A 22 13.96 4.70 0.70
CA GLU A 22 12.75 4.64 1.50
C GLU A 22 11.56 4.92 0.58
N GLY A 23 10.99 3.86 0.01
CA GLY A 23 9.89 4.01 -0.92
C GLY A 23 8.69 4.73 -0.29
N ILE A 24 8.25 5.81 -0.93
CA ILE A 24 7.11 6.63 -0.53
C ILE A 24 6.21 6.86 -1.74
N VAL A 25 4.91 6.70 -1.54
CA VAL A 25 3.89 6.95 -2.56
C VAL A 25 2.87 7.93 -2.03
N ILE A 26 2.65 9.02 -2.76
CA ILE A 26 1.58 9.97 -2.49
C ILE A 26 0.70 10.01 -3.73
N SER A 27 -0.59 9.77 -3.55
CA SER A 27 -1.55 9.76 -4.65
C SER A 27 -2.73 10.62 -4.30
N VAL A 28 -2.97 11.68 -5.06
CA VAL A 28 -4.22 12.44 -5.03
C VAL A 28 -5.16 11.78 -6.02
N THR A 29 -6.17 11.07 -5.52
CA THR A 29 -7.08 10.24 -6.31
C THR A 29 -8.40 10.92 -6.59
N GLN A 30 -8.70 12.02 -5.90
CA GLN A 30 -9.87 12.85 -6.15
C GLN A 30 -9.49 14.33 -6.09
N PHE A 31 -10.00 15.07 -7.07
CA PHE A 31 -9.91 16.52 -7.15
C PHE A 31 -11.28 17.04 -7.56
N ASN A 32 -12.01 17.62 -6.62
CA ASN A 32 -13.35 18.18 -6.88
C ASN A 32 -13.33 19.71 -6.69
N THR A 33 -13.83 20.45 -7.68
CA THR A 33 -13.97 21.91 -7.61
C THR A 33 -14.95 22.41 -8.65
N GLY A 34 -15.76 23.41 -8.31
CA GLY A 34 -16.67 24.11 -9.23
C GLY A 34 -17.76 23.24 -9.86
N ASN A 35 -18.84 23.88 -10.32
CA ASN A 35 -19.93 23.20 -11.03
C ASN A 35 -20.42 24.00 -12.27
N ALA A 36 -19.83 25.16 -12.57
CA ALA A 36 -20.22 26.04 -13.66
C ALA A 36 -19.01 26.55 -14.44
N LEU A 37 -19.14 26.67 -15.76
CA LEU A 37 -18.03 26.95 -16.68
C LEU A 37 -17.47 28.39 -16.62
N ASN A 38 -18.22 29.32 -16.04
CA ASN A 38 -17.92 30.76 -16.00
C ASN A 38 -17.94 31.33 -14.57
N VAL A 39 -17.88 30.46 -13.56
CA VAL A 39 -17.84 30.85 -12.15
C VAL A 39 -16.51 30.38 -11.57
N LEU A 40 -15.80 31.29 -10.91
CA LEU A 40 -14.62 30.94 -10.14
C LEU A 40 -15.08 30.21 -8.87
N PRO A 41 -14.66 28.94 -8.64
CA PRO A 41 -15.05 28.23 -7.43
C PRO A 41 -14.29 28.76 -6.22
N ASP A 42 -15.00 28.87 -5.09
CA ASP A 42 -14.43 29.29 -3.81
C ASP A 42 -13.68 28.17 -3.08
N GLU A 43 -13.92 26.90 -3.45
CA GLU A 43 -13.38 25.72 -2.77
C GLU A 43 -12.87 24.66 -3.76
N ALA A 44 -11.83 23.93 -3.33
CA ALA A 44 -11.41 22.68 -3.93
C ALA A 44 -11.18 21.61 -2.85
N VAL A 45 -11.73 20.41 -3.04
CA VAL A 45 -11.55 19.26 -2.14
C VAL A 45 -10.64 18.24 -2.80
N LEU A 46 -9.49 17.99 -2.16
CA LEU A 46 -8.51 17.00 -2.59
C LEU A 46 -8.55 15.80 -1.64
N ARG A 47 -8.57 14.58 -2.18
CA ARG A 47 -8.47 13.34 -1.40
C ARG A 47 -7.47 12.38 -2.02
N GLY A 48 -6.84 11.58 -1.18
CA GLY A 48 -5.73 10.75 -1.60
C GLY A 48 -5.22 9.84 -0.50
N THR A 49 -4.16 9.11 -0.81
CA THR A 49 -3.46 8.21 0.11
C THR A 49 -1.97 8.51 0.10
N ALA A 50 -1.34 8.32 1.25
CA ALA A 50 0.10 8.38 1.41
C ALA A 50 0.60 7.05 2.00
N ARG A 51 1.70 6.50 1.49
CA ARG A 51 2.27 5.20 1.86
C ARG A 51 3.77 5.30 2.03
N LEU A 52 4.30 4.56 3.00
CA LEU A 52 5.70 4.59 3.41
C LEU A 52 6.06 3.32 4.20
N PHE A 53 7.31 2.85 4.14
CA PHE A 53 7.75 1.62 4.82
C PHE A 53 8.32 1.80 6.24
N SER A 54 8.44 3.03 6.75
CA SER A 54 9.05 3.30 8.06
C SER A 54 8.06 3.87 9.08
N LYS A 55 7.93 3.21 10.25
CA LYS A 55 7.04 3.67 11.33
C LYS A 55 7.36 5.10 11.79
N ASP A 56 8.63 5.48 11.83
CA ASP A 56 9.08 6.82 12.24
C ASP A 56 8.89 7.88 11.13
N ALA A 57 8.82 7.45 9.86
CA ALA A 57 8.62 8.34 8.73
C ALA A 57 7.15 8.79 8.55
N SER A 58 6.18 8.18 9.24
CA SER A 58 4.76 8.55 9.08
C SER A 58 4.43 9.93 9.64
N THR A 59 4.93 10.24 10.86
CA THR A 59 4.81 11.59 11.45
C THR A 59 5.55 12.63 10.60
N THR A 60 6.69 12.23 10.03
CA THR A 60 7.46 13.08 9.11
C THR A 60 6.66 13.36 7.83
N LEU A 61 5.98 12.36 7.26
CA LEU A 61 5.22 12.52 6.03
C LEU A 61 3.99 13.41 6.20
N GLU A 62 3.23 13.23 7.28
CA GLU A 62 2.11 14.12 7.60
C GLU A 62 2.59 15.57 7.70
N ASN A 63 3.68 15.82 8.44
CA ASN A 63 4.23 17.16 8.59
C ASN A 63 4.73 17.76 7.27
N MET A 64 5.33 16.95 6.39
CA MET A 64 5.75 17.40 5.06
C MET A 64 4.56 17.78 4.17
N ILE A 65 3.50 16.95 4.17
CA ILE A 65 2.26 17.23 3.44
C ILE A 65 1.62 18.51 3.97
N ARG A 66 1.47 18.61 5.30
CA ARG A 66 0.89 19.78 5.98
C ARG A 66 1.62 21.06 5.60
N ARG A 67 2.94 21.06 5.70
CA ARG A 67 3.78 22.21 5.34
C ARG A 67 3.56 22.66 3.90
N ILE A 68 3.49 21.73 2.94
CA ILE A 68 3.28 22.08 1.52
C ILE A 68 1.88 22.67 1.32
N VAL A 69 0.85 22.02 1.85
CA VAL A 69 -0.55 22.42 1.70
C VAL A 69 -0.78 23.82 2.29
N GLU A 70 -0.34 24.04 3.52
CA GLU A 70 -0.54 25.31 4.24
C GLU A 70 0.24 26.46 3.57
N ASN A 71 1.51 26.25 3.21
CA ASN A 71 2.33 27.31 2.63
C ASN A 71 1.86 27.72 1.22
N ILE A 72 1.43 26.76 0.39
CA ILE A 72 0.90 27.09 -0.94
C ILE A 72 -0.42 27.84 -0.79
N ALA A 73 -1.32 27.39 0.08
CA ALA A 73 -2.56 28.12 0.32
C ALA A 73 -2.30 29.54 0.80
N GLN A 74 -1.40 29.72 1.77
CA GLN A 74 -1.01 31.03 2.27
C GLN A 74 -0.43 31.94 1.18
N ALA A 75 0.45 31.40 0.32
CA ALA A 75 1.05 32.16 -0.78
C ALA A 75 0.00 32.73 -1.76
N HIS A 76 -1.16 32.07 -1.88
CA HIS A 76 -2.29 32.52 -2.70
C HIS A 76 -3.39 33.24 -1.92
N GLY A 77 -3.20 33.50 -0.63
CA GLY A 77 -4.22 34.12 0.23
C GLY A 77 -5.43 33.23 0.53
N ALA A 78 -5.31 31.91 0.32
CA ALA A 78 -6.33 30.92 0.63
C ALA A 78 -6.14 30.36 2.06
N THR A 79 -7.18 29.68 2.55
CA THR A 79 -7.12 28.90 3.78
C THR A 79 -7.23 27.41 3.46
N THR A 80 -6.76 26.56 4.37
CA THR A 80 -6.81 25.10 4.21
C THR A 80 -7.26 24.42 5.49
N GLU A 81 -7.98 23.32 5.32
CA GLU A 81 -8.22 22.32 6.36
C GLU A 81 -7.59 21.01 5.90
N LEU A 82 -6.67 20.46 6.71
CA LEU A 82 -6.03 19.18 6.43
C LEU A 82 -6.39 18.16 7.49
N ARG A 83 -7.13 17.13 7.08
CA ARG A 83 -7.36 15.90 7.84
C ARG A 83 -6.43 14.81 7.30
N TYR A 84 -5.57 14.29 8.17
CA TYR A 84 -4.66 13.18 7.88
C TYR A 84 -4.96 12.05 8.85
N GLU A 85 -5.17 10.84 8.33
CA GLU A 85 -5.50 9.66 9.14
C GLU A 85 -4.48 8.55 8.90
N HIS A 86 -3.92 8.04 9.99
CA HIS A 86 -3.02 6.89 9.95
C HIS A 86 -3.88 5.62 9.90
N LEU A 87 -4.14 5.11 8.70
CA LEU A 87 -5.07 4.00 8.49
C LEU A 87 -4.50 2.63 8.87
N TYR A 88 -3.29 2.31 8.39
CA TYR A 88 -2.69 0.98 8.56
C TYR A 88 -1.21 1.11 8.94
N PRO A 89 -0.72 0.33 9.93
CA PRO A 89 0.70 0.19 10.17
C PRO A 89 1.38 -0.56 9.02
N VAL A 90 2.71 -0.51 8.97
CA VAL A 90 3.50 -1.30 8.03
C VAL A 90 3.35 -2.78 8.38
N LEU A 91 2.98 -3.60 7.39
CA LEU A 91 2.95 -5.05 7.57
C LEU A 91 4.38 -5.59 7.57
N ILE A 92 4.83 -6.10 8.71
CA ILE A 92 6.14 -6.72 8.86
C ILE A 92 5.96 -8.17 9.29
N ASN A 93 6.39 -9.09 8.44
CA ASN A 93 6.42 -10.50 8.81
C ASN A 93 7.57 -10.78 9.79
N SER A 94 7.30 -11.64 10.75
CA SER A 94 8.34 -12.11 11.67
C SER A 94 9.23 -13.15 10.98
N GLN A 95 10.55 -13.06 11.18
CA GLN A 95 11.52 -13.89 10.44
C GLN A 95 11.26 -15.39 10.65
N LYS A 96 11.11 -15.83 11.90
CA LYS A 96 10.92 -17.25 12.25
C LYS A 96 9.66 -17.82 11.61
N GLU A 97 8.54 -17.10 11.72
CA GLU A 97 7.26 -17.51 11.17
C GLU A 97 7.29 -17.51 9.63
N SER A 98 8.04 -16.57 9.03
CA SER A 98 8.25 -16.53 7.57
C SER A 98 9.07 -17.71 7.06
N GLU A 99 10.15 -18.08 7.76
CA GLU A 99 10.96 -19.24 7.40
C GLU A 99 10.16 -20.55 7.49
N LEU A 100 9.32 -20.68 8.52
CA LEU A 100 8.43 -21.83 8.65
C LEU A 100 7.37 -21.85 7.54
N ALA A 101 6.70 -20.72 7.32
CA ALA A 101 5.71 -20.55 6.26
C ALA A 101 6.29 -20.89 4.89
N ARG A 102 7.54 -20.47 4.62
CA ARG A 102 8.26 -20.79 3.39
C ARG A 102 8.50 -22.29 3.24
N LYS A 103 9.02 -22.97 4.27
CA LYS A 103 9.25 -24.43 4.24
C LYS A 103 7.97 -25.21 3.94
N VAL A 104 6.85 -24.81 4.54
CA VAL A 104 5.56 -25.43 4.24
C VAL A 104 5.14 -25.19 2.79
N ALA A 105 5.36 -23.98 2.26
CA ALA A 105 5.07 -23.70 0.86
C ALA A 105 5.95 -24.54 -0.09
N GLU A 106 7.24 -24.69 0.21
CA GLU A 106 8.19 -25.54 -0.53
C GLU A 106 7.72 -27.00 -0.60
N GLU A 107 7.09 -27.54 0.45
CA GLU A 107 6.51 -28.90 0.45
C GLU A 107 5.31 -29.04 -0.53
N ILE A 108 4.58 -27.95 -0.78
CA ILE A 108 3.36 -27.97 -1.61
C ILE A 108 3.67 -27.71 -3.07
N VAL A 109 4.44 -26.66 -3.37
CA VAL A 109 4.69 -26.20 -4.74
C VAL A 109 6.09 -26.55 -5.26
N GLY A 110 7.00 -26.97 -4.37
CA GLY A 110 8.41 -27.17 -4.71
C GLY A 110 9.23 -25.88 -4.62
N THR A 111 10.53 -26.02 -4.33
CA THR A 111 11.45 -24.88 -4.17
C THR A 111 11.52 -23.93 -5.39
N PRO A 112 11.49 -24.41 -6.65
CA PRO A 112 11.55 -23.52 -7.81
C PRO A 112 10.37 -22.55 -7.95
N GLU A 113 9.22 -22.87 -7.32
CA GLU A 113 8.00 -22.06 -7.38
C GLU A 113 7.94 -21.01 -6.25
N ILE A 114 9.00 -20.90 -5.43
CA ILE A 114 9.13 -19.90 -4.38
C ILE A 114 10.00 -18.75 -4.89
N ASP A 115 9.48 -17.52 -4.79
CA ASP A 115 10.24 -16.30 -5.03
C ASP A 115 10.74 -15.71 -3.69
N PRO A 116 12.00 -15.98 -3.28
CA PRO A 116 12.55 -15.43 -2.05
C PRO A 116 12.94 -13.95 -2.17
N GLU A 117 13.00 -13.41 -3.40
CA GLU A 117 13.42 -12.03 -3.68
C GLU A 117 12.22 -11.10 -3.93
N TYR A 118 11.00 -11.58 -3.68
CA TYR A 118 9.78 -10.80 -3.86
C TYR A 118 9.86 -9.50 -3.07
N LEU A 119 9.89 -8.39 -3.82
CA LEU A 119 10.11 -7.07 -3.25
C LEU A 119 8.96 -6.63 -2.33
N PRO A 120 9.24 -5.81 -1.31
CA PRO A 120 8.21 -5.17 -0.50
C PRO A 120 7.16 -4.47 -1.38
N SER A 121 5.90 -4.67 -1.03
CA SER A 121 4.79 -4.12 -1.79
C SER A 121 4.30 -2.81 -1.18
N MET A 122 4.03 -1.83 -2.02
CA MET A 122 3.35 -0.59 -1.60
C MET A 122 1.86 -0.79 -1.33
N ALA A 123 1.30 -1.98 -1.51
CA ALA A 123 -0.07 -2.29 -1.09
C ALA A 123 -0.19 -2.23 0.44
N SER A 124 -1.21 -1.54 0.95
CA SER A 124 -1.53 -1.56 2.39
C SER A 124 -2.40 -2.78 2.71
N GLU A 125 -2.25 -3.34 3.91
CA GLU A 125 -2.92 -4.56 4.36
C GLU A 125 -3.24 -4.47 5.86
N ASP A 126 -4.49 -4.74 6.25
CA ASP A 126 -4.96 -4.58 7.63
C ASP A 126 -4.51 -5.73 8.55
N PHE A 127 -4.06 -6.84 7.97
CA PHE A 127 -3.37 -7.93 8.67
C PHE A 127 -2.13 -7.45 9.45
N SER A 128 -1.58 -6.29 9.09
CA SER A 128 -0.55 -5.58 9.86
C SER A 128 -0.93 -5.35 11.33
N PHE A 129 -2.22 -5.11 11.64
CA PHE A 129 -2.70 -5.00 13.01
C PHE A 129 -2.56 -6.32 13.77
N MET A 130 -2.87 -7.45 13.13
CA MET A 130 -2.69 -8.77 13.73
C MET A 130 -1.21 -9.07 14.01
N LEU A 131 -0.33 -8.71 13.07
CA LEU A 131 1.12 -8.93 13.21
C LEU A 131 1.79 -8.04 14.26
N ASN A 132 1.21 -6.88 14.58
CA ASN A 132 1.68 -6.06 15.70
C ASN A 132 1.39 -6.71 17.06
N GLU A 133 0.33 -7.51 17.15
CA GLU A 133 -0.06 -8.19 18.39
C GLU A 133 0.60 -9.56 18.55
N ARG A 134 0.87 -10.25 17.45
CA ARG A 134 1.44 -11.61 17.46
C ARG A 134 2.43 -11.83 16.32
N PRO A 135 3.59 -12.48 16.59
CA PRO A 135 4.48 -12.94 15.53
C PRO A 135 3.72 -13.81 14.53
N GLY A 136 3.92 -13.55 13.25
CA GLY A 136 3.19 -14.21 12.19
C GLY A 136 3.79 -13.91 10.81
N CYS A 137 3.17 -14.51 9.80
CA CYS A 137 3.57 -14.35 8.41
C CYS A 137 2.33 -14.21 7.52
N PHE A 138 2.31 -13.13 6.76
CA PHE A 138 1.43 -12.89 5.63
C PHE A 138 2.15 -13.32 4.35
N MET A 139 1.68 -14.39 3.73
CA MET A 139 2.20 -14.92 2.47
C MET A 139 1.30 -14.49 1.31
N ARG A 140 1.90 -14.31 0.14
CA ARG A 140 1.17 -14.10 -1.11
C ARG A 140 1.23 -15.37 -1.95
N LEU A 141 0.10 -15.68 -2.59
CA LEU A 141 -0.01 -16.72 -3.58
C LEU A 141 -0.07 -16.06 -4.96
N GLY A 142 0.83 -16.47 -5.86
CA GLY A 142 0.76 -16.07 -7.26
C GLY A 142 -0.55 -16.56 -7.87
N SER A 143 -1.36 -15.65 -8.41
CA SER A 143 -2.67 -15.95 -9.01
C SER A 143 -2.74 -15.56 -10.49
N GLY A 144 -1.59 -15.28 -11.11
CA GLY A 144 -1.55 -15.01 -12.54
C GLY A 144 -1.82 -16.26 -13.38
N PHE A 145 -2.36 -16.05 -14.56
CA PHE A 145 -2.49 -17.07 -15.57
C PHE A 145 -1.16 -17.23 -16.33
N THR A 146 -0.83 -18.46 -16.69
CA THR A 146 0.38 -18.77 -17.49
C THR A 146 0.09 -18.80 -18.98
N ASP A 147 -1.19 -18.93 -19.36
CA ASP A 147 -1.66 -19.11 -20.73
C ASP A 147 -2.33 -17.85 -21.31
N ARG A 148 -2.58 -16.83 -20.49
CA ARG A 148 -3.23 -15.57 -20.89
C ARG A 148 -2.75 -14.36 -20.09
N GLU A 149 -3.16 -13.17 -20.56
CA GLU A 149 -2.87 -11.92 -19.89
C GLU A 149 -3.49 -11.89 -18.48
N THR A 150 -2.72 -11.38 -17.51
CA THR A 150 -3.16 -11.20 -16.13
C THR A 150 -3.20 -9.72 -15.80
N PHE A 151 -4.29 -9.27 -15.17
CA PHE A 151 -4.44 -7.91 -14.67
C PHE A 151 -4.21 -7.86 -13.15
N PRO A 152 -3.70 -6.74 -12.61
CA PRO A 152 -3.50 -6.59 -11.18
C PRO A 152 -4.82 -6.47 -10.42
N LEU A 153 -4.77 -6.68 -9.10
CA LEU A 153 -5.87 -6.36 -8.19
C LEU A 153 -6.34 -4.90 -8.40
N HIS A 154 -7.64 -4.66 -8.20
CA HIS A 154 -8.33 -3.38 -8.46
C HIS A 154 -8.44 -2.95 -9.93
N ASN A 155 -8.02 -3.77 -10.88
CA ASN A 155 -8.30 -3.54 -12.30
C ASN A 155 -9.71 -4.07 -12.66
N SER A 156 -10.46 -3.35 -13.51
CA SER A 156 -11.79 -3.78 -13.97
C SER A 156 -11.77 -5.05 -14.83
N ARG A 157 -10.60 -5.42 -15.36
CA ARG A 157 -10.38 -6.66 -16.11
C ARG A 157 -9.80 -7.80 -15.25
N TYR A 158 -9.70 -7.61 -13.94
CA TYR A 158 -9.21 -8.66 -13.04
C TYR A 158 -10.12 -9.89 -13.11
N GLU A 159 -9.51 -11.06 -13.26
CA GLU A 159 -10.16 -12.36 -13.31
C GLU A 159 -9.53 -13.26 -12.24
N PHE A 160 -10.36 -14.00 -11.50
CA PHE A 160 -9.89 -14.94 -10.48
C PHE A 160 -9.36 -16.21 -11.14
N ASN A 161 -8.14 -16.60 -10.76
CA ASN A 161 -7.56 -17.87 -11.20
C ASN A 161 -7.95 -18.99 -10.22
N ASP A 162 -8.99 -19.75 -10.55
CA ASP A 162 -9.47 -20.84 -9.69
C ASP A 162 -8.47 -22.01 -9.59
N ASP A 163 -7.52 -22.14 -10.53
CA ASP A 163 -6.53 -23.20 -10.53
C ASP A 163 -5.57 -23.10 -9.33
N VAL A 164 -5.47 -21.93 -8.69
CA VAL A 164 -4.62 -21.75 -7.50
C VAL A 164 -5.33 -22.11 -6.19
N LEU A 165 -6.64 -22.34 -6.20
CA LEU A 165 -7.41 -22.68 -5.00
C LEU A 165 -6.90 -23.95 -4.30
N PRO A 166 -6.61 -25.07 -5.01
CA PRO A 166 -6.07 -26.27 -4.37
C PRO A 166 -4.72 -26.03 -3.71
N ILE A 167 -3.87 -25.17 -4.29
CA ILE A 167 -2.56 -24.80 -3.74
C ILE A 167 -2.74 -24.05 -2.41
N GLY A 168 -3.56 -23.00 -2.42
CA GLY A 168 -3.83 -22.20 -1.21
C GLY A 168 -4.47 -23.01 -0.09
N ALA A 169 -5.44 -23.87 -0.41
CA ALA A 169 -6.08 -24.77 0.55
C ALA A 169 -5.09 -25.78 1.15
N SER A 170 -4.28 -26.44 0.31
CA SER A 170 -3.28 -27.41 0.74
C SER A 170 -2.22 -26.76 1.62
N TYR A 171 -1.74 -25.57 1.24
CA TYR A 171 -0.81 -24.77 2.04
C TYR A 171 -1.37 -24.47 3.43
N ARG A 172 -2.61 -23.99 3.52
CA ARG A 172 -3.24 -23.64 4.79
C ARG A 172 -3.43 -24.86 5.69
N ALA A 173 -3.90 -25.99 5.14
CA ALA A 173 -4.05 -27.23 5.87
C ALA A 173 -2.70 -27.74 6.40
N ARG A 174 -1.69 -27.78 5.53
CA ARG A 174 -0.34 -28.26 5.88
C ARG A 174 0.33 -27.39 6.94
N LEU A 175 0.12 -26.07 6.89
CA LEU A 175 0.63 -25.14 7.89
C LEU A 175 0.05 -25.45 9.27
N VAL A 176 -1.26 -25.72 9.34
CA VAL A 176 -1.95 -26.10 10.57
C VAL A 176 -1.43 -27.43 11.10
N GLU A 177 -1.34 -28.46 10.26
CA GLU A 177 -0.81 -29.79 10.65
C GLU A 177 0.63 -29.71 11.18
N THR A 178 1.44 -28.85 10.60
CA THR A 178 2.85 -28.66 10.98
C THR A 178 2.98 -27.97 12.34
N LEU A 179 2.14 -26.97 12.58
CA LEU A 179 2.18 -26.12 13.78
C LEU A 179 1.44 -26.73 14.97
N LEU A 180 0.30 -27.35 14.73
CA LEU A 180 -0.62 -27.84 15.76
C LEU A 180 -0.56 -29.36 15.87
N LYS A 181 0.66 -29.93 15.91
CA LYS A 181 0.82 -31.38 16.13
C LYS A 181 -0.04 -31.81 17.33
N PRO A 182 -0.78 -32.93 17.22
CA PRO A 182 -1.59 -33.43 18.32
C PRO A 182 -0.75 -33.73 19.57
#